data_AF-A0A7V5R808-F1
#
_entry.id   AF-A0A7V5R808-F1
#
_cell.length_a   1.000
_cell.length_b   1.000
_cell.length_c   1.000
_cell.angle_alpha   90.00
_cell.angle_beta   90.00
_cell.angle_gamma   90.00
#
_symmetry.space_group_name_H-M   'P 1'
#
loop_
_entity.id
_entity.type
_entity.pdbx_description
1 polymer ?
#
loop_
_entity_poly.entity_id
_entity_poly.type
_entity_poly.pdbx_seq_one_letter_code
_entity_poly.pdbx_strand_id
1 'polypeptide(L)'
;MNQVPLIVHSDWSRSWGGQEIRTLTELRAMKAHGFRVGLIVREGAELATRAKVEGIPVYFIDFSSKFNVSAWRDLYRLIRRLRPAVINTHSSEDSWMAGCLARL
;
A
#
# COMPACT_ATOMS: atom_id res chain seq x y z
N MET A 1 2.45 -20.92 16.06
CA MET A 1 3.34 -19.73 16.00
C MET A 1 2.54 -18.60 15.38
N ASN A 2 2.26 -17.51 16.11
CA ASN A 2 1.60 -16.35 15.50
C ASN A 2 2.58 -15.73 14.49
N GLN A 3 2.18 -15.64 13.23
CA GLN A 3 2.97 -14.95 12.22
C GLN A 3 3.03 -13.46 12.58
N VAL A 4 4.20 -12.84 12.39
CA VAL A 4 4.36 -11.39 12.51
C VAL A 4 3.33 -10.70 11.59
N PRO A 5 2.47 -9.80 12.13
CA PRO A 5 1.44 -9.14 11.34
C PRO A 5 2.05 -8.34 10.17
N LEU A 6 1.36 -8.37 9.04
CA LEU A 6 1.68 -7.55 7.87
C LEU A 6 0.81 -6.29 7.86
N ILE A 7 1.46 -5.12 7.83
CA ILE A 7 0.81 -3.81 7.68
C ILE A 7 1.09 -3.31 6.27
N VAL A 8 0.04 -2.99 5.53
CA VAL A 8 0.14 -2.46 4.17
C VAL A 8 -0.34 -1.02 4.14
N HIS A 9 0.42 -0.14 3.49
CA HIS A 9 -0.01 1.23 3.21
C HIS A 9 -0.35 1.34 1.72
N SER A 10 -1.35 2.14 1.36
CA SER A 10 -1.63 2.49 -0.03
C SER A 10 -1.61 3.99 -0.28
N ASP A 11 -1.18 4.39 -1.46
CA ASP A 11 -1.21 5.79 -1.89
C ASP A 11 -1.49 5.90 -3.40
N TRP A 12 -2.31 6.88 -3.78
CA TRP A 12 -2.67 7.15 -5.17
C TRP A 12 -1.68 8.08 -5.89
N SER A 13 -1.02 8.97 -5.14
CA SER A 13 -0.21 10.05 -5.70
C SER A 13 1.05 9.52 -6.39
N ARG A 14 1.50 10.25 -7.42
CA ARG A 14 2.83 10.07 -8.03
C ARG A 14 3.84 11.12 -7.57
N SER A 15 3.37 12.12 -6.84
CA SER A 15 4.14 13.28 -6.42
C SER A 15 4.98 12.97 -5.17
N TRP A 16 5.73 13.97 -4.73
CA TRP A 16 6.46 13.92 -3.47
C TRP A 16 6.14 15.14 -2.63
N GLY A 17 5.43 14.90 -1.53
CA GLY A 17 5.03 15.93 -0.58
C GLY A 17 4.87 15.37 0.83
N GLY A 18 4.16 16.12 1.68
CA GLY A 18 4.03 15.80 3.10
C GLY A 18 3.34 14.45 3.35
N GLN A 19 2.40 14.05 2.50
CA GLN A 19 1.70 12.78 2.62
C GLN A 19 2.64 11.61 2.35
N GLU A 20 3.38 11.63 1.23
CA GLU A 20 4.29 10.55 0.86
C GLU A 20 5.46 10.45 1.85
N ILE A 21 5.96 11.59 2.36
CA ILE A 21 6.96 11.64 3.44
C ILE A 21 6.41 10.95 4.70
N ARG A 22 5.17 11.26 5.09
CA ARG A 22 4.52 10.65 6.25
C ARG A 22 4.34 9.15 6.05
N THR A 23 3.79 8.72 4.91
CA THR A 23 3.59 7.29 4.59
C THR A 23 4.89 6.50 4.67
N LEU A 24 5.98 7.02 4.11
CA LEU A 24 7.30 6.38 4.20
C LEU A 24 7.83 6.34 5.64
N THR A 25 7.63 7.42 6.40
CA THR A 25 8.04 7.51 7.81
C THR A 25 7.31 6.49 8.68
N GLU A 26 6.00 6.34 8.49
CA GLU A 26 5.18 5.34 9.19
C GLU A 26 5.62 3.92 8.83
N LEU A 27 5.83 3.61 7.54
CA LEU A 27 6.33 2.31 7.10
C LEU A 27 7.69 1.97 7.72
N ARG A 28 8.60 2.95 7.79
CA ARG A 28 9.90 2.79 8.42
C ARG A 28 9.77 2.49 9.91
N ALA A 29 8.92 3.23 10.62
CA ALA A 29 8.67 3.00 12.04
C ALA A 29 8.08 1.60 12.30
N MET A 30 7.08 1.18 11.52
CA MET A 30 6.47 -0.15 11.65
C MET A 30 7.50 -1.26 11.40
N LYS A 31 8.35 -1.11 10.37
CA LYS A 31 9.46 -2.04 10.11
C LYS A 31 10.45 -2.08 11.28
N ALA A 32 10.81 -0.93 11.86
CA ALA A 32 11.70 -0.85 13.01
C ALA A 32 11.12 -1.51 14.28
N HIS A 33 9.79 -1.50 14.43
CA HIS A 33 9.09 -2.23 15.49
C HIS A 33 8.89 -3.72 15.22
N GLY A 34 9.46 -4.25 14.13
CA GLY A 34 9.45 -5.68 13.81
C GLY A 34 8.21 -6.14 13.05
N PHE A 35 7.32 -5.24 12.60
CA PHE A 35 6.22 -5.62 11.73
C PHE A 35 6.71 -5.91 10.31
N ARG A 36 5.99 -6.81 9.62
CA ARG A 36 6.12 -6.92 8.17
C ARG A 36 5.40 -5.72 7.55
N VAL A 37 6.00 -5.11 6.54
CA VAL A 37 5.44 -3.94 5.88
C VAL A 37 5.32 -4.15 4.37
N GLY A 38 4.38 -3.46 3.75
CA GLY A 38 4.24 -3.40 2.29
C GLY A 38 3.60 -2.09 1.85
N LEU A 39 3.87 -1.70 0.61
CA LEU A 39 3.34 -0.49 0.01
C LEU A 39 2.62 -0.81 -1.31
N ILE A 40 1.41 -0.28 -1.48
CA ILE A 40 0.64 -0.38 -2.73
C ILE A 40 0.52 1.03 -3.32
N VAL A 41 1.07 1.24 -4.52
CA VAL A 41 1.06 2.57 -5.17
C VAL A 41 0.83 2.44 -6.66
N ARG A 42 0.63 3.57 -7.34
CA ARG A 42 0.64 3.61 -8.80
C ARG A 42 2.05 3.46 -9.34
N GLU A 43 2.15 2.91 -10.55
CA GLU A 43 3.42 2.92 -11.28
C GLU A 43 3.89 4.36 -11.54
N GLY A 44 5.21 4.55 -11.41
CA GLY A 44 5.87 5.85 -11.54
C GLY A 44 5.78 6.75 -10.29
N ALA A 45 5.23 6.28 -9.17
CA ALA A 45 5.20 7.07 -7.94
C ALA A 45 6.61 7.20 -7.31
N GLU A 46 7.00 8.43 -6.95
CA GLU A 46 8.28 8.70 -6.27
C GLU A 46 8.40 7.94 -4.93
N LEU A 47 7.27 7.78 -4.23
CA LEU A 47 7.19 6.97 -3.01
C LEU A 47 7.61 5.51 -3.23
N ALA A 48 7.33 4.93 -4.41
CA ALA A 48 7.74 3.57 -4.76
C ALA A 48 9.27 3.45 -4.80
N THR A 49 9.94 4.41 -5.43
CA THR A 49 11.40 4.44 -5.56
C THR A 49 12.07 4.49 -4.19
N ARG A 50 11.61 5.39 -3.32
CA ARG A 50 12.18 5.57 -1.98
C ARG A 50 11.91 4.39 -1.06
N ALA A 51 10.69 3.84 -1.10
CA ALA A 51 10.35 2.64 -0.34
C ALA A 51 11.23 1.44 -0.75
N LYS A 52 11.50 1.26 -2.05
CA LYS A 52 12.40 0.21 -2.55
C LYS A 52 13.84 0.39 -2.03
N VAL A 53 14.36 1.62 -2.00
CA VAL A 53 15.69 1.92 -1.45
C VAL A 53 15.79 1.49 0.02
N GLU A 54 14.71 1.62 0.78
CA GLU A 54 14.64 1.18 2.19
C GLU A 54 14.31 -0.31 2.37
N GLY A 55 14.27 -1.09 1.27
CA GLY A 55 13.94 -2.51 1.28
C GLY A 55 12.51 -2.76 1.76
N ILE A 56 11.56 -1.88 1.44
CA ILE A 56 10.13 -2.08 1.65
C ILE A 56 9.54 -2.70 0.38
N PRO A 57 8.82 -3.83 0.48
CA PRO A 57 8.11 -4.41 -0.67
C PRO A 57 7.08 -3.44 -1.25
N VAL A 58 7.14 -3.23 -2.58
CA VAL A 58 6.22 -2.35 -3.31
C VAL A 58 5.43 -3.15 -4.33
N TYR A 59 4.12 -2.89 -4.39
CA TYR A 59 3.18 -3.49 -5.34
C TYR A 59 2.49 -2.38 -6.12
N PHE A 60 2.28 -2.61 -7.41
CA PHE A 60 1.66 -1.62 -8.27
C PHE A 60 0.20 -1.95 -8.54
N ILE A 61 -0.68 -0.98 -8.31
CA ILE A 61 -2.10 -1.05 -8.63
C ILE A 61 -2.49 0.25 -9.32
N ASP A 62 -3.23 0.12 -10.42
CA ASP A 62 -3.73 1.30 -11.12
C ASP A 62 -4.97 1.87 -10.42
N PHE A 63 -4.77 2.90 -9.62
CA PHE A 63 -5.85 3.65 -8.99
C PHE A 63 -6.37 4.81 -9.87
N SER A 64 -6.13 4.81 -11.18
CA SER A 64 -6.56 5.88 -12.09
C SER A 64 -8.08 6.07 -12.19
N SER A 65 -8.86 5.00 -12.01
CA SER A 65 -10.32 5.03 -12.11
C SER A 65 -10.96 3.95 -11.26
N LYS A 66 -12.00 4.32 -10.51
CA LYS A 66 -12.82 3.39 -9.70
C LYS A 66 -13.64 2.42 -10.56
N PHE A 67 -13.83 2.73 -11.85
CA PHE A 67 -14.52 1.87 -12.81
C PHE A 67 -13.58 0.87 -13.50
N ASN A 68 -12.28 0.91 -13.17
CA ASN A 68 -11.31 -0.04 -13.72
C ASN A 68 -11.44 -1.41 -13.04
N VAL A 69 -12.25 -2.30 -13.64
CA VAL A 69 -12.51 -3.65 -13.12
C VAL A 69 -11.23 -4.51 -13.02
N SER A 70 -10.24 -4.31 -13.91
CA SER A 70 -8.99 -5.07 -13.80
C SER A 70 -8.19 -4.64 -12.58
N ALA A 71 -8.16 -3.34 -12.26
CA ALA A 71 -7.51 -2.84 -11.04
C ALA A 71 -8.13 -3.42 -9.77
N TRP A 72 -9.47 -3.53 -9.70
CA TRP A 72 -10.16 -4.19 -8.60
C TRP A 72 -9.77 -5.67 -8.47
N ARG A 73 -9.76 -6.39 -9.59
CA ARG A 73 -9.38 -7.82 -9.62
C ARG A 73 -7.95 -8.03 -9.16
N ASP A 74 -7.03 -7.19 -9.62
CA ASP A 74 -5.61 -7.32 -9.30
C ASP A 74 -5.33 -6.92 -7.85
N LEU A 75 -6.00 -5.89 -7.33
CA LEU A 75 -5.96 -5.51 -5.92
C LEU A 75 -6.55 -6.62 -5.02
N TYR A 76 -7.67 -7.21 -5.41
CA TYR A 76 -8.27 -8.34 -4.68
C TYR A 76 -7.32 -9.53 -4.59
N ARG A 77 -6.74 -9.95 -5.72
CA ARG A 77 -5.75 -11.05 -5.74
C ARG A 77 -4.54 -10.72 -4.88
N LEU A 78 -4.07 -9.47 -4.92
CA LEU A 78 -2.95 -9.02 -4.12
C LEU A 78 -3.26 -9.13 -2.62
N ILE A 79 -4.39 -8.58 -2.16
CA ILE A 79 -4.80 -8.63 -0.75
C ILE A 79 -4.99 -10.08 -0.30
N ARG A 80 -5.64 -10.92 -1.09
CA ARG A 80 -5.84 -12.36 -0.79
C ARG A 80 -4.53 -13.13 -0.67
N ARG A 81 -3.52 -12.75 -1.44
CA ARG A 81 -2.17 -13.33 -1.39
C ARG A 81 -1.38 -12.83 -0.18
N LEU A 82 -1.43 -11.53 0.10
CA LEU A 82 -0.65 -10.89 1.17
C LEU A 82 -1.24 -11.16 2.56
N ARG A 83 -2.57 -11.24 2.66
CA ARG A 83 -3.35 -11.35 3.91
C ARG A 83 -2.86 -10.35 4.97
N PRO A 84 -2.89 -9.03 4.65
CA PRO A 84 -2.48 -8.02 5.61
C PRO A 84 -3.39 -8.04 6.84
N ALA A 85 -2.81 -7.81 8.01
CA ALA A 85 -3.56 -7.62 9.24
C ALA A 85 -4.21 -6.21 9.27
N VAL A 86 -3.55 -5.24 8.66
CA VAL A 86 -4.01 -3.85 8.56
C VAL A 86 -3.69 -3.29 7.17
N ILE A 87 -4.63 -2.54 6.60
CA ILE A 87 -4.43 -1.71 5.40
C ILE A 87 -4.68 -0.25 5.79
N ASN A 88 -3.67 0.60 5.63
CA ASN A 88 -3.74 2.05 5.84
C ASN A 88 -3.80 2.75 4.48
N THR A 89 -4.90 3.44 4.20
CA THR A 89 -5.10 4.18 2.95
C THR A 89 -4.80 5.66 3.18
N HIS A 90 -4.13 6.32 2.23
CA HIS A 90 -3.63 7.68 2.42
C HIS A 90 -4.26 8.73 1.50
N SER A 91 -5.09 8.34 0.54
CA SER A 91 -5.83 9.26 -0.33
C SER A 91 -7.32 8.92 -0.40
N SER A 92 -8.12 9.74 -1.08
CA SER A 92 -9.53 9.42 -1.24
C SER A 92 -9.73 8.29 -2.26
N GLU A 93 -8.93 8.28 -3.32
CA GLU A 93 -9.02 7.39 -4.48
C GLU A 93 -8.66 5.95 -4.13
N ASP A 94 -7.54 5.73 -3.45
CA ASP A 94 -7.12 4.40 -2.99
C ASP A 94 -8.05 3.87 -1.88
N SER A 95 -8.56 4.74 -1.01
CA SER A 95 -9.47 4.37 0.09
C SER A 95 -10.74 3.66 -0.40
N TRP A 96 -11.33 4.11 -1.51
CA TRP A 96 -12.51 3.46 -2.08
C TRP A 96 -12.23 2.00 -2.48
N MET A 97 -11.05 1.74 -3.07
CA MET A 97 -10.72 0.42 -3.58
C MET A 97 -10.16 -0.49 -2.49
N ALA A 98 -9.08 -0.05 -1.84
CA ALA A 98 -8.39 -0.84 -0.83
C ALA A 98 -9.22 -0.99 0.45
N GLY A 99 -9.95 0.04 0.86
CA GLY A 99 -10.85 -0.02 2.01
C GLY A 99 -12.00 -1.01 1.82
N CYS A 100 -12.63 -1.03 0.64
CA CYS A 100 -13.67 -2.01 0.32
C CYS A 100 -13.16 -3.46 0.37
N LEU A 101 -11.91 -3.70 0.01
CA LEU A 101 -11.31 -5.04 -0.02
C LEU A 101 -10.61 -5.44 1.29
N ALA A 102 -10.47 -4.52 2.25
CA ALA A 102 -9.75 -4.79 3.51
C ALA A 102 -10.45 -5.80 4.44
N ARG A 103 -11.73 -6.11 4.20
CA ARG A 103 -12.56 -7.05 5.00
C ARG A 103 -12.80 -8.41 4.34
N LEU A 104 -12.09 -8.76 3.26
CA LEU A 104 -12.27 -10.00 2.47
C LEU A 104 -11.07 -10.98 2.58
#